data_AF-A0A932Y896-F1
#
_entry.id   AF-A0A932Y896-F1
#
_cell.length_a   1.000
_cell.length_b   1.000
_cell.length_c   1.000
_cell.angle_alpha   90.00
_cell.angle_beta   90.00
_cell.angle_gamma   90.00
#
_symmetry.space_group_name_H-M   'P 1'
#
loop_
_entity.id
_entity.type
_entity.pdbx_description
1 polymer ?
#
loop_
_entity_poly.entity_id
_entity_poly.type
_entity_poly.pdbx_seq_one_letter_code
_entity_poly.pdbx_strand_id
1 'polypeptide(L)'
;MSYDHCEYCKGQVREQKVRVDHRWKGSLTVVEKVPVGVCDHCGERYYDASVLHRLDLIAKGKVGSVRHIKVPVADYSQAVAA
;
A
#
# COMPACT_ATOMS: atom_id res chain seq x y z
N MET A 1 -2.98 -15.10 -9.00
CA MET A 1 -4.42 -14.97 -8.71
C MET A 1 -5.12 -14.41 -9.94
N SER A 2 -6.25 -14.98 -10.35
CA SER A 2 -7.18 -14.29 -11.25
C SER A 2 -8.07 -13.43 -10.38
N TYR A 3 -8.13 -12.13 -10.65
CA TYR A 3 -9.08 -11.25 -9.99
C TYR A 3 -10.31 -11.15 -10.89
N ASP A 4 -11.46 -11.59 -10.40
CA ASP A 4 -12.72 -11.51 -11.15
C ASP A 4 -13.37 -10.14 -10.92
N HIS A 5 -14.41 -10.11 -10.10
CA HIS A 5 -15.22 -8.94 -9.83
C HIS A 5 -14.99 -8.47 -8.40
N CYS A 6 -15.08 -7.16 -8.21
CA CYS A 6 -14.96 -6.54 -6.91
C CYS A 6 -16.14 -6.96 -6.02
N GLU A 7 -15.84 -7.44 -4.80
CA GLU A 7 -16.85 -7.90 -3.85
C GLU A 7 -17.78 -6.77 -3.37
N TYR A 8 -17.33 -5.51 -3.48
CA TYR A 8 -18.09 -4.34 -3.01
C TYR A 8 -18.96 -3.69 -4.09
N CYS A 9 -18.42 -3.47 -5.28
CA CYS A 9 -19.10 -2.70 -6.34
C CYS A 9 -19.36 -3.48 -7.61
N LYS A 10 -18.96 -4.77 -7.67
CA LYS A 10 -19.05 -5.65 -8.83
C LYS A 10 -18.28 -5.17 -10.08
N GLY A 11 -17.49 -4.09 -9.94
CA GLY A 11 -16.59 -3.62 -10.99
C GLY A 11 -15.46 -4.61 -11.27
N GLN A 12 -14.84 -4.51 -12.43
CA GLN A 12 -13.73 -5.38 -12.81
C GLN A 12 -12.48 -5.07 -11.98
N VAL A 13 -11.80 -6.12 -11.51
CA VAL A 13 -10.52 -6.00 -10.81
C VAL A 13 -9.40 -6.37 -11.79
N ARG A 14 -8.38 -5.51 -11.88
CA ARG A 14 -7.22 -5.72 -12.74
C ARG A 14 -5.94 -5.67 -11.94
N GLU A 15 -4.98 -6.51 -12.29
CA GLU A 15 -3.65 -6.42 -11.68
C GLU A 15 -2.97 -5.11 -12.08
N GLN A 16 -2.52 -4.34 -11.09
CA GLN A 16 -1.78 -3.09 -11.26
C GLN A 16 -0.56 -3.08 -10.34
N LYS A 17 0.46 -2.30 -10.72
CA LYS A 17 1.64 -2.07 -9.89
C LYS A 17 1.45 -0.75 -9.14
N VAL A 18 1.16 -0.84 -7.85
CA VAL A 18 0.88 0.34 -7.03
C VAL A 18 2.00 0.62 -6.03
N ARG A 19 1.94 1.83 -5.45
CA ARG A 19 2.72 2.17 -4.26
C ARG A 19 1.92 1.84 -3.00
N VAL A 20 2.56 1.17 -2.05
CA VAL A 20 1.99 0.80 -0.76
C VAL A 20 2.79 1.48 0.35
N ASP A 21 2.09 2.30 1.14
CA ASP A 21 2.64 2.91 2.34
C ASP A 21 2.37 1.96 3.52
N HIS A 22 3.33 1.08 3.79
CA HIS A 22 3.17 0.00 4.76
C HIS A 22 3.66 0.44 6.15
N ARG A 23 2.75 0.45 7.14
CA ARG A 23 3.05 0.82 8.52
C ARG A 23 3.19 -0.43 9.38
N TRP A 24 4.35 -0.60 10.01
CA TRP A 24 4.64 -1.74 10.87
C TRP A 24 5.41 -1.30 12.11
N LYS A 25 4.89 -1.60 13.31
CA LYS A 25 5.52 -1.30 14.61
C LYS A 25 6.05 0.15 14.76
N GLY A 26 5.27 1.13 14.28
CA GLY A 26 5.64 2.55 14.35
C GLY A 26 6.57 3.03 13.24
N SER A 27 7.06 2.14 12.37
CA SER A 27 7.85 2.48 11.19
C SER A 27 6.97 2.55 9.94
N LEU A 28 7.24 3.52 9.06
CA LEU A 28 6.61 3.64 7.74
C LEU A 28 7.62 3.22 6.67
N THR A 29 7.27 2.20 5.90
CA THR A 29 8.04 1.76 4.73
C THR A 29 7.21 1.95 3.47
N VAL A 30 7.76 2.69 2.51
CA VAL A 30 7.14 2.88 1.20
C VAL A 30 7.64 1.80 0.25
N VAL A 31 6.73 0.97 -0.24
CA VAL A 31 7.05 -0.11 -1.19
C VAL A 31 6.47 0.25 -2.55
N GLU A 32 7.35 0.34 -3.55
CA GLU A 32 6.97 0.69 -4.92
C GLU A 32 6.73 -0.56 -5.77
N LYS A 33 5.88 -0.42 -6.79
CA LYS A 33 5.61 -1.46 -7.81
C LYS A 33 5.06 -2.76 -7.24
N VAL A 34 4.25 -2.68 -6.18
CA VAL A 34 3.59 -3.83 -5.56
C VAL A 34 2.48 -4.33 -6.50
N PRO A 35 2.52 -5.59 -6.96
CA PRO A 35 1.47 -6.15 -7.80
C PRO A 35 0.23 -6.45 -6.95
N VAL A 36 -0.87 -5.77 -7.23
CA VAL A 36 -2.14 -5.92 -6.50
C VAL A 36 -3.30 -5.88 -7.48
N GLY A 37 -4.39 -6.57 -7.16
CA GLY A 37 -5.64 -6.38 -7.87
C GLY A 37 -6.27 -5.05 -7.46
N VAL A 38 -6.58 -4.17 -8.40
CA VAL A 38 -7.29 -2.91 -8.13
C VAL A 38 -8.60 -2.91 -8.90
N CYS A 39 -9.70 -2.60 -8.22
CA CYS A 39 -10.96 -2.36 -8.90
C CYS A 39 -10.91 -1.03 -9.65
N ASP A 40 -11.15 -1.05 -10.96
CA ASP A 40 -11.09 0.15 -11.81
C ASP A 40 -12.26 1.13 -11.54
N HIS A 41 -13.28 0.71 -10.78
CA HIS A 41 -14.45 1.54 -10.48
C HIS A 41 -14.38 2.18 -9.08
N CYS A 42 -14.11 1.40 -8.02
CA CYS A 42 -14.08 1.93 -6.65
C CYS A 42 -12.68 2.08 -6.05
N GLY A 43 -11.63 1.55 -6.71
CA GLY A 43 -10.25 1.62 -6.21
C GLY A 43 -9.90 0.62 -5.11
N GLU A 44 -10.81 -0.31 -4.78
CA GLU A 44 -10.54 -1.39 -3.80
C GLU A 44 -9.32 -2.22 -4.21
N ARG A 45 -8.49 -2.58 -3.22
CA ARG A 45 -7.21 -3.26 -3.43
C ARG A 45 -7.22 -4.67 -2.83
N TYR A 46 -6.96 -5.65 -3.68
CA TYR A 46 -6.87 -7.06 -3.34
C TYR A 46 -5.40 -7.49 -3.34
N TYR A 47 -4.94 -8.00 -2.19
CA TYR A 47 -3.57 -8.45 -2.00
C TYR A 47 -3.52 -9.97 -1.89
N ASP A 48 -2.74 -10.60 -2.76
CA ASP A 48 -2.40 -12.01 -2.61
C ASP A 48 -1.58 -12.26 -1.34
N ALA A 49 -1.75 -13.43 -0.73
CA ALA A 49 -1.01 -13.80 0.49
C ALA A 49 0.51 -13.71 0.31
N SER A 50 1.03 -14.06 -0.87
CA SER A 50 2.45 -13.94 -1.19
C SER A 50 2.93 -12.49 -1.26
N VAL A 51 2.07 -11.57 -1.70
CA VAL A 51 2.35 -10.13 -1.73
C VAL A 51 2.41 -9.58 -0.32
N LEU A 52 1.43 -9.92 0.53
CA LEU A 52 1.44 -9.53 1.95
C LEU A 52 2.69 -10.06 2.68
N HIS A 53 3.04 -11.32 2.46
CA HIS A 53 4.23 -11.91 3.06
C HIS A 53 5.52 -11.17 2.64
N ARG A 54 5.63 -10.77 1.37
CA ARG A 54 6.78 -9.97 0.90
C ARG A 54 6.81 -8.58 1.52
N LEU A 55 5.66 -7.91 1.65
CA LEU A 55 5.56 -6.61 2.34
C LEU A 55 6.05 -6.71 3.78
N ASP A 56 5.69 -7.77 4.50
CA ASP A 56 6.16 -8.01 5.88
C ASP A 56 7.68 -8.21 5.95
N LEU A 57 8.28 -8.95 5.01
CA LEU A 57 9.72 -9.14 4.97
C LEU A 57 10.46 -7.82 4.71
N ILE A 58 9.94 -6.99 3.79
CA ILE A 58 10.47 -5.65 3.51
C ILE A 58 10.34 -4.76 4.75
N ALA A 59 9.19 -4.77 5.41
CA ALA A 59 8.92 -3.99 6.63
C ALA A 59 9.87 -4.36 7.78
N LYS A 60 10.25 -5.65 7.88
CA LYS A 60 11.23 -6.15 8.86
C LYS A 60 12.69 -5.82 8.51
N GLY A 61 12.93 -5.04 7.45
CA GLY A 61 14.27 -4.63 7.03
C GLY A 61 15.10 -5.73 6.38
N LYS A 62 14.47 -6.83 5.95
CA LYS A 62 15.17 -7.94 5.27
C LYS A 62 15.50 -7.63 3.80
N VAL A 63 15.01 -6.51 3.29
CA VAL A 63 15.25 -6.03 1.92
C VAL A 63 15.78 -4.60 2.02
N GLY A 64 16.88 -4.31 1.33
CA GLY A 64 17.49 -2.99 1.32
C GLY A 64 16.58 -1.93 0.70
N SER A 65 16.61 -0.71 1.23
CA SER A 65 15.89 0.43 0.67
C SER A 65 16.60 0.94 -0.58
N VAL A 66 15.86 1.13 -1.67
CA VAL A 66 16.42 1.72 -2.91
C VAL A 66 16.56 3.24 -2.83
N ARG A 67 15.74 3.88 -2.00
CA ARG A 67 15.75 5.32 -1.73
C ARG A 67 15.02 5.63 -0.42
N HIS A 68 15.35 6.78 0.18
CA HIS A 68 14.63 7.31 1.33
C HIS A 68 13.86 8.57 0.94
N ILE A 69 12.70 8.78 1.56
CA ILE A 69 11.94 10.03 1.48
C ILE A 69 11.83 10.63 2.87
N LYS A 70 11.97 11.96 2.97
CA LYS A 70 11.65 12.70 4.20
C LYS A 70 10.15 13.00 4.17
N VAL A 71 9.41 12.47 5.14
CA VAL A 71 7.96 12.70 5.26
C VAL A 71 7.72 13.66 6.42
N PRO A 72 7.28 14.90 6.17
CA PRO A 72 6.90 15.81 7.25
C PRO A 72 5.64 15.29 7.94
N VAL A 73 5.61 15.40 9.27
CA VAL A 73 4.43 15.09 10.08
C VAL A 73 3.89 16.40 10.63
N ALA A 74 2.66 16.75 10.26
CA ALA A 74 1.99 17.95 10.74
C ALA A 74 1.00 17.60 11.87
N ASP A 75 0.89 18.48 12.85
CA ASP A 75 -0.11 18.40 13.91
C ASP A 75 -1.34 19.21 13.49
N TYR A 76 -2.49 18.53 13.39
CA TYR A 76 -3.75 19.17 13.01
C TYR A 76 -4.18 20.26 14.00
N SER A 77 -3.91 20.08 15.30
CA SER A 77 -4.29 21.06 16.33
C SER A 77 -3.56 22.39 16.15
N GLN A 78 -2.31 22.35 15.69
CA GLN A 78 -1.51 23.55 15.41
C GLN A 78 -1.97 24.27 14.14
N ALA A 79 -2.64 23.58 13.22
CA ALA A 79 -3.19 24.18 12.01
C ALA A 79 -4.48 24.98 12.25
N VAL A 80 -5.21 24.69 13.34
CA VAL A 80 -6.47 25.38 13.69
C VAL A 80 -6.23 26.64 14.52
N ALA A 81 -5.05 26.78 15.12
CA ALA A 81 -4.68 27.93 15.96
C ALA A 81 -4.10 29.13 15.17
N ALA A 82 -4.14 29.09 13.84
CA ALA A 82 -3.58 30.11 12.94
C ALA A 82 -4.63 31.06 12.38
#